data_AF-A0A8K0NIZ5-F1
#
_entry.id   AF-A0A8K0NIZ5-F1
#
_cell.length_a   1.000
_cell.length_b   1.000
_cell.length_c   1.000
_cell.angle_alpha   90.00
_cell.angle_beta   90.00
_cell.angle_gamma   90.00
#
_symmetry.space_group_name_H-M   'P 1'
#
loop_
_entity.id
_entity.type
_entity.pdbx_description
1 polymer ?
#
loop_
_entity_poly.entity_id
_entity_poly.type
_entity_poly.pdbx_seq_one_letter_code
_entity_poly.pdbx_strand_id
1 'polypeptide(L)'
;MLEWIPGTPVRVSINTWLAGRTDAIETDARLRDLMSRIGVAIGTMHRIGIVHGDLTTSNMMLRPPAEANPPTADAPPDHVDDLAGDIVIIDLGLASGAVHEEDRAVDLYVLERAFGSTHPRAECLFGELLDAYARCFKQAPAVLKKLEDVRMRGRKRSMLG
;
A
#
# COMPACT_ATOMS: atom_id res chain seq x y z
N MET A 1 3.54 11.06 -22.88
CA MET A 1 2.21 10.43 -22.84
C MET A 1 2.30 9.32 -21.81
N LEU A 2 1.47 9.37 -20.76
CA LEU A 2 1.43 8.33 -19.73
C LEU A 2 0.58 7.16 -20.24
N GLU A 3 1.00 5.94 -19.92
CA GLU A 3 0.24 4.73 -20.21
C GLU A 3 -1.00 4.65 -19.30
N TRP A 4 -2.12 4.19 -19.85
CA TRP A 4 -3.30 3.87 -19.05
C TRP A 4 -3.06 2.57 -18.28
N ILE A 5 -3.20 2.62 -16.95
CA ILE A 5 -3.09 1.43 -16.10
C ILE A 5 -4.47 0.84 -15.88
N PRO A 6 -4.77 -0.38 -16.38
CA PRO A 6 -6.05 -1.05 -16.11
C PRO A 6 -6.11 -1.49 -14.64
N GLY A 7 -7.32 -1.52 -14.08
CA GLY A 7 -7.57 -1.97 -12.71
C GLY A 7 -8.31 -0.93 -11.87
N THR A 8 -8.39 -1.18 -10.57
CA THR A 8 -9.07 -0.33 -9.60
C THR A 8 -8.07 0.30 -8.64
N PRO A 9 -8.28 1.54 -8.17
CA PRO A 9 -7.45 2.09 -7.09
C PRO A 9 -7.53 1.19 -5.86
N VAL A 10 -6.40 0.91 -5.22
CA VAL A 10 -6.31 0.04 -4.04
C VAL A 10 -7.25 0.49 -2.93
N ARG A 11 -7.39 1.82 -2.74
CA ARG A 11 -8.37 2.40 -1.81
C ARG A 11 -9.80 1.88 -2.05
N VAL A 12 -10.22 1.82 -3.31
CA VAL A 12 -11.58 1.37 -3.68
C VAL A 12 -11.71 -0.12 -3.41
N SER A 13 -10.74 -0.94 -3.83
CA SER A 13 -10.76 -2.39 -3.59
C SER A 13 -10.84 -2.74 -2.11
N ILE A 14 -10.05 -2.09 -1.24
CA ILE A 14 -10.10 -2.32 0.21
C ILE A 14 -11.47 -1.93 0.77
N ASN A 15 -12.01 -0.77 0.38
CA ASN A 15 -13.30 -0.32 0.88
C ASN A 15 -14.45 -1.23 0.45
N THR A 16 -14.45 -1.68 -0.80
CA THR A 16 -15.43 -2.64 -1.31
C THR A 16 -15.34 -3.97 -0.55
N TRP A 17 -14.13 -4.50 -0.34
CA TRP A 17 -13.91 -5.72 0.41
C TRP A 17 -14.43 -5.65 1.85
N LEU A 18 -14.27 -4.48 2.49
CA LEU A 18 -14.69 -4.26 3.88
C LEU A 18 -16.16 -3.86 4.04
N ALA A 19 -16.85 -3.43 2.98
CA ALA A 19 -18.21 -2.85 3.04
C ALA A 19 -19.27 -3.82 3.60
N GLY A 20 -19.05 -5.13 3.52
CA GLY A 20 -19.95 -6.16 4.04
C GLY A 20 -19.38 -7.05 5.14
N ARG A 21 -18.12 -6.84 5.55
CA ARG A 21 -17.42 -7.69 6.54
C ARG A 21 -17.22 -6.91 7.81
N THR A 22 -17.68 -7.39 8.97
CA THR A 22 -17.45 -6.74 10.28
C THR A 22 -16.35 -7.40 11.11
N ASP A 23 -16.16 -8.72 10.94
CA ASP A 23 -15.38 -9.54 11.86
C ASP A 23 -14.14 -10.16 11.18
N ALA A 24 -13.18 -10.57 12.00
CA ALA A 24 -11.99 -11.33 11.59
C ALA A 24 -11.09 -10.66 10.53
N ILE A 25 -11.11 -9.33 10.40
CA ILE A 25 -10.22 -8.58 9.47
C ILE A 25 -8.75 -8.93 9.73
N GLU A 26 -8.36 -9.02 11.00
CA GLU A 26 -7.00 -9.35 11.39
C GLU A 26 -6.52 -10.71 10.87
N THR A 27 -7.40 -11.67 10.57
CA THR A 27 -7.06 -12.98 10.00
C THR A 27 -7.44 -13.13 8.53
N ASP A 28 -7.92 -12.05 7.88
CA ASP A 28 -8.29 -12.08 6.47
C ASP A 28 -7.05 -12.27 5.59
N ALA A 29 -6.89 -13.50 5.08
CA ALA A 29 -5.73 -13.90 4.31
C ALA A 29 -5.56 -13.10 3.01
N ARG A 30 -6.65 -12.66 2.38
CA ARG A 30 -6.61 -11.90 1.12
C ARG A 30 -6.12 -10.49 1.38
N LEU A 31 -6.60 -9.88 2.47
CA LEU A 31 -6.14 -8.54 2.86
C LEU A 31 -4.70 -8.55 3.35
N ARG A 32 -4.28 -9.57 4.12
CA ARG A 32 -2.86 -9.77 4.49
C ARG A 32 -1.95 -9.90 3.27
N ASP A 33 -2.36 -10.73 2.30
CA ASP A 33 -1.62 -10.88 1.04
C ASP A 33 -1.52 -9.56 0.26
N LEU A 34 -2.61 -8.80 0.17
CA LEU A 34 -2.60 -7.46 -0.44
C LEU A 34 -1.61 -6.53 0.27
N MET A 35 -1.64 -6.47 1.61
CA MET A 35 -0.72 -5.65 2.40
C MET A 35 0.74 -6.04 2.16
N SER A 36 1.03 -7.33 2.07
CA SER A 36 2.35 -7.84 1.73
C SER A 36 2.80 -7.40 0.32
N ARG A 37 1.92 -7.53 -0.69
CA ARG A 37 2.20 -7.07 -2.07
C ARG A 37 2.45 -5.57 -2.15
N ILE A 38 1.69 -4.75 -1.41
CA ILE A 38 1.93 -3.31 -1.30
C ILE A 38 3.32 -3.05 -0.69
N GLY A 39 3.67 -3.75 0.40
CA GLY A 39 4.97 -3.63 1.05
C GLY A 39 6.13 -3.96 0.12
N VAL A 40 5.98 -5.01 -0.69
CA VAL A 40 6.95 -5.40 -1.73
C VAL A 40 7.07 -4.35 -2.84
N ALA A 41 5.96 -3.79 -3.31
CA ALA A 41 5.96 -2.76 -4.36
C ALA A 41 6.71 -1.50 -3.89
N ILE A 42 6.42 -1.03 -2.68
CA ILE A 42 7.10 0.12 -2.07
C ILE A 42 8.58 -0.20 -1.81
N GLY A 43 8.86 -1.39 -1.26
CA GLY A 43 10.23 -1.85 -1.03
C GLY A 43 11.05 -1.89 -2.31
N THR A 44 10.45 -2.29 -3.42
CA THR A 44 11.08 -2.31 -4.74
C THR A 44 11.38 -0.90 -5.25
N MET A 45 10.43 0.02 -5.13
CA MET A 45 10.61 1.45 -5.47
C MET A 45 11.73 2.08 -4.64
N HIS A 46 11.71 1.89 -3.32
CA HIS A 46 12.75 2.41 -2.42
C HIS A 46 14.11 1.77 -2.69
N ARG A 47 14.17 0.49 -3.02
CA ARG A 47 15.40 -0.24 -3.36
C ARG A 47 16.12 0.38 -4.56
N ILE A 48 15.38 0.81 -5.58
CA ILE A 48 15.95 1.48 -6.76
C ILE A 48 16.21 2.98 -6.55
N GLY A 49 16.02 3.48 -5.32
CA GLY A 49 16.35 4.85 -4.95
C GLY A 49 15.29 5.87 -5.31
N ILE A 50 14.03 5.46 -5.46
CA ILE A 50 12.91 6.36 -5.68
C ILE A 50 12.11 6.48 -4.38
N VAL A 51 11.78 7.71 -4.00
CA VAL A 51 10.79 8.04 -2.96
C VAL A 51 9.62 8.73 -3.65
N HIS A 52 8.38 8.38 -3.30
CA HIS A 52 7.19 8.88 -4.00
C HIS A 52 6.83 10.31 -3.58
N GLY A 53 6.88 10.63 -2.28
CA GLY A 53 6.60 11.96 -1.74
C GLY A 53 5.12 12.26 -1.44
N ASP A 54 4.20 11.42 -1.91
CA ASP A 54 2.76 11.45 -1.59
C ASP A 54 2.16 10.03 -1.62
N LEU A 55 2.81 9.10 -0.93
CA LEU A 55 2.43 7.69 -1.00
C LEU A 55 1.11 7.42 -0.25
N THR A 56 0.03 7.18 -1.01
CA THR A 56 -1.31 6.84 -0.46
C THR A 56 -1.93 5.64 -1.19
N THR A 57 -2.97 5.04 -0.62
CA THR A 57 -3.71 3.94 -1.29
C THR A 57 -4.49 4.39 -2.53
N SER A 58 -4.69 5.70 -2.72
CA SER A 58 -5.27 6.26 -3.96
C SER A 58 -4.23 6.37 -5.08
N ASN A 59 -2.95 6.48 -4.73
CA ASN A 59 -1.83 6.54 -5.68
C ASN A 59 -1.28 5.13 -6.00
N MET A 60 -2.11 4.11 -5.81
CA MET A 60 -1.83 2.71 -6.12
C MET A 60 -3.00 2.11 -6.90
N MET A 61 -2.69 1.44 -8.00
CA MET A 61 -3.65 0.69 -8.81
C MET A 61 -3.45 -0.80 -8.58
N LEU A 62 -4.55 -1.53 -8.39
CA LEU A 62 -4.58 -2.98 -8.41
C LEU A 62 -4.90 -3.43 -9.83
N ARG A 63 -3.87 -3.84 -10.56
CA ARG A 63 -3.98 -4.33 -11.93
C ARG A 63 -4.41 -5.80 -11.91
N PRO A 64 -5.50 -6.19 -12.56
CA PRO A 64 -5.93 -7.59 -12.58
C PRO A 64 -4.88 -8.48 -13.27
N PRO A 65 -4.79 -9.77 -12.91
CA PRO A 65 -3.88 -10.71 -13.56
C PRO A 65 -4.11 -10.76 -15.08
N ALA A 66 -3.04 -10.90 -15.86
CA ALA A 66 -3.10 -10.91 -17.33
C ALA A 66 -3.98 -12.03 -17.93
N GLU A 67 -4.28 -13.08 -17.15
CA GLU A 67 -5.12 -14.22 -17.54
C GLU A 67 -6.52 -14.20 -16.89
N ALA A 68 -6.96 -13.07 -16.35
CA ALA A 68 -8.37 -12.90 -16.01
C ALA A 68 -9.17 -12.87 -17.33
N ASN A 69 -9.60 -14.04 -17.81
CA ASN A 69 -10.54 -14.16 -18.93
C ASN A 69 -11.66 -13.13 -18.70
N PRO A 70 -12.03 -12.32 -19.71
CA PRO A 70 -13.17 -11.43 -19.57
C PRO A 70 -14.36 -12.30 -19.10
N PRO A 71 -15.13 -11.86 -18.09
CA PRO A 71 -16.25 -12.64 -17.62
C PRO A 71 -17.12 -12.95 -18.83
N THR A 72 -17.22 -14.24 -19.16
CA THR A 72 -18.19 -14.69 -20.14
C THR A 72 -19.56 -14.29 -19.60
N ALA A 73 -20.47 -13.84 -20.47
CA ALA A 73 -21.77 -13.30 -20.07
C ALA A 73 -22.62 -14.28 -19.24
N ASP A 74 -22.23 -15.57 -19.21
CA ASP A 74 -22.88 -16.67 -18.52
C ASP A 74 -22.09 -17.23 -17.32
N ALA A 75 -20.94 -16.63 -16.95
CA ALA A 75 -20.22 -17.01 -15.75
C ALA A 75 -20.99 -16.53 -14.50
N PRO A 76 -21.26 -17.39 -13.50
CA PRO A 76 -21.86 -16.95 -12.26
C PRO A 76 -21.00 -15.82 -11.65
N PRO A 77 -21.60 -14.81 -10.99
CA PRO A 77 -20.90 -13.64 -10.44
C PRO A 77 -19.97 -13.97 -9.26
N ASP A 78 -19.63 -15.25 -9.08
CA ASP A 78 -18.82 -15.74 -7.98
C ASP A 78 -17.33 -15.52 -8.28
N HIS A 79 -16.89 -14.36 -7.81
CA HIS A 79 -15.53 -14.07 -7.33
C HIS A 79 -14.42 -14.04 -8.38
N VAL A 80 -14.39 -12.95 -9.16
CA VAL A 80 -13.09 -12.30 -9.38
C VAL A 80 -12.54 -11.99 -7.99
N ASP A 81 -11.37 -12.49 -7.64
CA ASP A 81 -10.74 -12.16 -6.36
C ASP A 81 -10.44 -10.66 -6.37
N ASP A 82 -11.33 -9.85 -5.78
CA ASP A 82 -11.32 -8.38 -5.86
C ASP A 82 -10.05 -7.73 -5.30
N LEU A 83 -9.22 -8.52 -4.60
CA LEU A 83 -7.92 -8.11 -4.07
C LEU A 83 -6.73 -8.73 -4.83
N ALA A 84 -6.94 -9.63 -5.79
CA ALA A 84 -5.87 -10.24 -6.58
C ALA A 84 -5.31 -9.29 -7.65
N GLY A 85 -4.07 -9.55 -8.07
CA GLY A 85 -3.39 -8.79 -9.12
C GLY A 85 -2.09 -8.11 -8.67
N ASP A 86 -1.56 -7.27 -9.55
CA ASP A 86 -0.29 -6.57 -9.32
C ASP A 86 -0.52 -5.15 -8.80
N ILE A 87 0.32 -4.73 -7.85
CA ILE A 87 0.31 -3.36 -7.35
C ILE A 87 1.16 -2.48 -8.27
N VAL A 88 0.52 -1.47 -8.84
CA VAL A 88 1.18 -0.45 -9.66
C VAL A 88 1.09 0.89 -8.95
N ILE A 89 2.24 1.44 -8.57
CA ILE A 89 2.34 2.77 -7.97
C ILE A 89 2.25 3.80 -9.10
N ILE A 90 1.40 4.81 -8.92
CA ILE A 90 1.16 5.89 -9.88
C ILE A 90 1.43 7.25 -9.24
N ASP A 91 1.31 8.32 -10.01
CA ASP A 91 1.47 9.71 -9.54
C ASP A 91 2.82 10.02 -8.87
N LEU A 92 3.91 9.82 -9.61
CA LEU A 92 5.26 10.18 -9.20
C LEU A 92 5.58 11.69 -9.38
N GLY A 93 4.56 12.57 -9.35
CA GLY A 93 4.74 14.01 -9.59
C GLY A 93 5.60 14.73 -8.55
N LEU A 94 5.67 14.18 -7.34
CA LEU A 94 6.52 14.66 -6.24
C LEU A 94 7.71 13.72 -5.96
N ALA A 95 7.90 12.72 -6.81
CA ALA A 95 8.93 11.73 -6.58
C ALA A 95 10.32 12.35 -6.70
N SER A 96 11.23 11.89 -5.85
CA SER A 96 12.62 12.36 -5.86
C SER A 96 13.60 11.19 -5.78
N GLY A 97 14.79 11.40 -6.33
CA GLY A 97 15.91 10.45 -6.31
C GLY A 97 16.86 10.66 -5.12
N ALA A 98 16.48 11.43 -4.11
CA ALA A 98 17.32 11.69 -2.94
C ALA A 98 17.04 10.61 -1.87
N VAL A 99 18.00 9.71 -1.68
CA VAL A 99 17.76 8.43 -1.00
C VAL A 99 18.33 8.44 0.40
N HIS A 100 17.79 9.28 1.28
CA HIS A 100 18.05 9.12 2.70
C HIS A 100 17.06 8.15 3.32
N GLU A 101 17.47 7.49 4.40
CA GLU A 101 16.59 6.62 5.19
C GLU A 101 15.39 7.41 5.74
N GLU A 102 15.58 8.71 5.99
CA GLU A 102 14.53 9.61 6.47
C GLU A 102 13.45 9.86 5.40
N ASP A 103 13.82 10.10 4.14
CA ASP A 103 12.83 10.34 3.08
C ASP A 103 11.95 9.11 2.84
N ARG A 104 12.56 7.92 2.80
CA ARG A 104 11.84 6.64 2.72
C ARG A 104 10.94 6.41 3.93
N ALA A 105 11.39 6.79 5.12
CA ALA A 105 10.61 6.68 6.34
C ALA A 105 9.43 7.66 6.37
N VAL A 106 9.60 8.87 5.83
CA VAL A 106 8.52 9.83 5.66
C VAL A 106 7.47 9.30 4.67
N ASP A 107 7.88 8.67 3.57
CA ASP A 107 6.95 8.06 2.60
C ASP A 107 6.09 6.96 3.25
N LEU A 108 6.72 6.05 4.01
CA LEU A 108 6.01 5.02 4.78
C LEU A 108 5.09 5.62 5.84
N TYR A 109 5.51 6.71 6.49
CA TYR A 109 4.70 7.40 7.48
C TYR A 109 3.49 8.09 6.87
N VAL A 110 3.63 8.73 5.71
CA VAL A 110 2.50 9.32 4.96
C VAL A 110 1.49 8.23 4.62
N LEU A 111 1.96 7.09 4.11
CA LEU A 111 1.09 5.95 3.80
C LEU A 111 0.40 5.41 5.05
N GLU A 112 1.12 5.25 6.17
CA GLU A 112 0.53 4.80 7.45
C GLU A 112 -0.61 5.71 7.90
N ARG A 113 -0.38 7.04 7.86
CA ARG A 113 -1.39 8.02 8.26
C ARG A 113 -2.58 8.06 7.29
N ALA A 114 -2.33 7.99 5.99
CA ALA A 114 -3.37 7.93 4.98
C ALA A 114 -4.22 6.66 5.15
N PHE A 115 -3.56 5.51 5.34
CA PHE A 115 -4.20 4.21 5.52
C PHE A 115 -5.07 4.15 6.78
N GLY A 116 -4.57 4.61 7.94
CA GLY A 116 -5.36 4.67 9.17
C GLY A 116 -6.58 5.61 9.06
N SER A 117 -6.50 6.64 8.22
CA SER A 117 -7.62 7.56 7.94
C SER A 117 -8.66 6.93 7.01
N THR A 118 -8.24 6.29 5.92
CA THR A 118 -9.17 5.76 4.90
C THR A 118 -9.68 4.36 5.23
N HIS A 119 -8.90 3.57 5.97
CA HIS A 119 -9.16 2.16 6.27
C HIS A 119 -8.95 1.84 7.77
N PRO A 120 -9.59 2.57 8.71
CA PRO A 120 -9.33 2.43 10.15
C PRO A 120 -9.53 0.99 10.66
N ARG A 121 -10.44 0.25 10.02
CA ARG A 121 -10.76 -1.15 10.38
C ARG A 121 -9.68 -2.15 9.99
N ALA A 122 -8.85 -1.81 9.00
CA ALA A 122 -7.75 -2.65 8.52
C ALA A 122 -6.38 -2.17 9.04
N GLU A 123 -6.32 -1.10 9.83
CA GLU A 123 -5.07 -0.52 10.34
C GLU A 123 -4.20 -1.55 11.09
N CYS A 124 -4.83 -2.53 11.75
CA CYS A 124 -4.13 -3.63 12.42
C CYS A 124 -3.25 -4.48 11.48
N LEU A 125 -3.54 -4.49 10.18
CA LEU A 125 -2.77 -5.23 9.17
C LEU A 125 -1.60 -4.43 8.60
N PHE A 126 -1.41 -3.17 9.00
CA PHE A 126 -0.30 -2.35 8.49
C PHE A 126 1.07 -2.96 8.83
N GLY A 127 1.17 -3.73 9.92
CA GLY A 127 2.36 -4.50 10.27
C GLY A 127 2.81 -5.48 9.18
N GLU A 128 1.87 -6.14 8.50
CA GLU A 128 2.17 -7.11 7.42
C GLU A 128 2.88 -6.44 6.24
N LEU A 129 2.47 -5.21 5.91
CA LEU A 129 3.12 -4.39 4.89
C LEU A 129 4.55 -4.05 5.29
N LEU A 130 4.77 -3.63 6.54
CA LEU A 130 6.09 -3.29 7.05
C LEU A 130 7.02 -4.51 7.11
N ASP A 131 6.49 -5.68 7.48
CA ASP A 131 7.23 -6.94 7.50
C ASP A 131 7.65 -7.38 6.09
N ALA A 132 6.77 -7.22 5.10
CA ALA A 132 7.11 -7.47 3.71
C ALA A 132 8.17 -6.48 3.18
N TYR A 133 8.00 -5.20 3.50
CA TYR A 133 8.96 -4.15 3.18
C TYR A 133 10.36 -4.43 3.76
N ALA A 134 10.44 -4.88 5.02
CA ALA A 134 11.69 -5.16 5.74
C ALA A 134 12.59 -6.17 5.01
N ARG A 135 11.99 -7.07 4.21
CA ARG A 135 12.68 -8.14 3.48
C ARG A 135 13.13 -7.75 2.07
N CYS A 136 12.81 -6.54 1.60
CA CYS A 136 13.01 -6.17 0.20
C CYS A 136 14.44 -5.78 -0.17
N PHE A 137 15.20 -5.19 0.77
CA PHE A 137 16.58 -4.73 0.53
C PHE A 137 17.36 -4.51 1.83
N LYS A 138 18.70 -4.51 1.73
CA LYS A 138 19.62 -4.49 2.88
C LYS A 138 19.39 -3.35 3.87
N GLN A 139 19.04 -2.16 3.37
CA GLN A 139 18.82 -0.95 4.19
C GLN A 139 17.38 -0.83 4.72
N ALA A 140 16.45 -1.72 4.34
CA ALA A 140 15.06 -1.62 4.78
C ALA A 140 14.90 -1.60 6.33
N PRO A 141 15.63 -2.42 7.12
CA PRO A 141 15.53 -2.36 8.58
C PRO A 141 15.97 -1.00 9.17
N ALA A 142 16.94 -0.32 8.55
CA ALA A 142 17.37 1.01 8.99
C ALA A 142 16.30 2.07 8.70
N VAL A 143 15.61 1.95 7.56
CA VAL A 143 14.44 2.79 7.24
C VAL A 143 13.32 2.57 8.27
N LEU A 144 13.03 1.33 8.65
CA LEU A 144 11.99 1.03 9.66
C LEU A 144 12.37 1.57 11.04
N LYS A 145 13.65 1.52 11.42
CA LYS A 145 14.12 2.18 12.63
C LYS A 145 13.91 3.71 12.53
N LYS A 146 14.19 4.30 11.38
CA LYS A 146 13.98 5.74 11.14
C LYS A 146 12.49 6.12 11.14
N LEU A 147 11.60 5.22 10.69
CA LEU A 147 10.15 5.39 10.76
C LEU A 147 9.67 5.61 12.21
N GLU A 148 10.25 4.92 13.20
CA GLU A 148 9.94 5.17 14.62
C GLU A 148 10.28 6.60 15.07
N ASP A 149 11.43 7.13 14.62
CA ASP A 149 11.81 8.53 14.90
C ASP A 149 10.82 9.51 14.24
N VAL A 150 10.37 9.22 13.01
CA VAL A 150 9.38 10.01 12.29
C VAL A 150 8.03 9.99 13.02
N ARG A 151 7.55 8.80 13.45
CA ARG A 151 6.32 8.64 14.24
C ARG A 151 6.36 9.47 15.53
N MET A 152 7.47 9.44 16.26
CA MET A 152 7.66 10.24 17.48
C MET A 152 7.55 11.74 17.22
N ARG A 153 8.13 12.24 16.12
CA ARG A 153 8.04 13.66 15.74
C ARG A 153 6.65 14.05 15.24
N GLY A 154 5.99 13.17 14.48
CA GLY A 154 4.62 13.37 14.00
C GLY A 154 3.61 13.53 15.12
N ARG A 155 3.71 12.70 16.18
CA ARG A 155 2.87 12.80 17.39
C ARG A 155 2.94 14.16 18.07
N LYS A 156 4.13 14.77 18.14
CA LYS A 156 4.32 16.11 18.76
C LYS A 156 3.59 17.21 17.98
N ARG A 157 3.55 17.11 16.64
CA ARG A 157 2.84 18.09 15.80
C ARG A 157 1.31 17.95 15.92
N SER A 158 0.81 16.74 16.11
CA SER A 158 -0.63 16.49 16.31
C SER A 158 -1.16 16.95 17.68
N MET A 159 -0.31 17.11 18.69
CA MET A 159 -0.70 17.63 20.02
C MET A 159 -0.73 19.17 20.09
N LEU A 160 -0.24 19.86 19.07
CA LEU A 160 -0.15 21.32 18.99
C LEU A 160 -1.16 21.93 18.01
N GLY A 161 -2.06 21.11 17.45
CA GLY A 161 -3.11 21.52 16.52
C GLY A 161 -4.49 21.38 17.14
#